data_AF-A0A419YQK4-F1
#
_entry.id   AF-A0A419YQK4-F1
#
_cell.length_a   1.000
_cell.length_b   1.000
_cell.length_c   1.000
_cell.angle_alpha   90.00
_cell.angle_beta   90.00
_cell.angle_gamma   90.00
#
_symmetry.space_group_name_H-M   'P 1'
#
loop_
_entity.id
_entity.type
_entity.pdbx_description
1 polymer ?
#
loop_
_entity_poly.entity_id
_entity_poly.type
_entity_poly.pdbx_seq_one_letter_code
_entity_poly.pdbx_strand_id
1 'polypeptide(L)'
;MIRTEAGMPTAGFYRLIGVPERTWRRHQARARQGAQARGPWPRPAREGVRETARRHALAHPTWGHRKVWAMCRWDGHRVSRATVLRLLRDEGLLLEANYQRERRQLAARR
;
A
#
# COMPACT_ATOMS: atom_id res chain seq x y z
N MET A 1 27.26 9.33 6.47
CA MET A 1 27.45 8.39 5.34
C MET A 1 28.68 7.54 5.64
N ILE A 2 28.53 6.21 5.64
CA ILE A 2 29.53 5.24 6.13
C ILE A 2 30.96 5.50 5.59
N ARG A 3 31.13 5.84 4.30
CA ARG A 3 32.47 6.12 3.73
C ARG A 3 33.15 7.37 4.31
N THR A 4 32.38 8.44 4.57
CA THR A 4 32.91 9.72 5.06
C THR A 4 33.28 9.63 6.53
N GLU A 5 32.50 8.88 7.31
CA GLU A 5 32.82 8.58 8.72
C GLU A 5 34.12 7.74 8.82
N ALA A 6 34.35 6.85 7.86
CA ALA A 6 35.56 6.05 7.77
C ALA A 6 36.77 6.75 7.09
N GLY A 7 36.66 8.04 6.74
CA GLY A 7 37.74 8.76 6.04
C GLY A 7 38.07 8.20 4.65
N MET A 8 37.18 7.42 4.05
CA MET A 8 37.48 6.60 2.87
C MET A 8 37.28 7.37 1.55
N PRO A 9 38.29 7.36 0.64
CA PRO A 9 38.14 7.87 -0.70
C PRO A 9 37.04 7.14 -1.48
N THR A 10 36.32 7.87 -2.33
CA THR A 10 35.26 7.27 -3.18
C THR A 10 35.80 6.12 -4.04
N ALA A 11 37.05 6.24 -4.50
CA ALA A 11 37.75 5.21 -5.28
C ALA A 11 38.06 3.91 -4.53
N GLY A 12 38.33 4.02 -3.22
CA GLY A 12 38.46 2.84 -2.35
C GLY A 12 37.10 2.21 -2.10
N PHE A 13 36.08 3.05 -1.88
CA PHE A 13 34.74 2.59 -1.51
C PHE A 13 34.08 1.73 -2.59
N TYR A 14 34.02 2.18 -3.86
CA TYR A 14 33.35 1.37 -4.90
C TYR A 14 34.09 0.05 -5.20
N ARG A 15 35.42 0.03 -5.08
CA ARG A 15 36.21 -1.21 -5.20
C ARG A 15 35.91 -2.16 -4.06
N LEU A 16 35.88 -1.66 -2.82
CA LEU A 16 35.60 -2.46 -1.63
C LEU A 16 34.22 -3.13 -1.69
N ILE A 17 33.19 -2.42 -2.14
CA ILE A 17 31.83 -2.97 -2.24
C ILE A 17 31.57 -3.74 -3.55
N GLY A 18 32.58 -3.89 -4.41
CA GLY A 18 32.48 -4.63 -5.67
C GLY A 18 31.58 -3.98 -6.73
N VAL A 19 31.38 -2.66 -6.70
CA VAL A 19 30.51 -1.94 -7.64
C VAL A 19 31.37 -1.19 -8.68
N PRO A 20 31.08 -1.29 -9.99
CA PRO A 20 31.77 -0.51 -11.00
C PRO A 20 31.65 1.01 -10.77
N GLU A 21 32.72 1.77 -11.05
CA GLU A 21 32.72 3.22 -10.82
C GLU A 21 31.55 3.92 -11.52
N ARG A 22 31.28 3.60 -12.79
CA ARG A 22 30.16 4.18 -13.56
C ARG A 22 28.82 4.01 -12.84
N THR A 23 28.58 2.82 -12.27
CA THR A 23 27.34 2.51 -11.54
C THR A 23 27.28 3.35 -10.28
N TRP A 24 28.36 3.39 -9.51
CA TRP A 24 28.44 4.21 -8.29
C TRP A 24 28.19 5.70 -8.56
N ARG A 25 28.86 6.28 -9.58
CA ARG A 25 28.69 7.69 -9.96
C ARG A 25 27.25 8.01 -10.38
N ARG A 26 26.60 7.10 -11.13
CA ARG A 26 25.18 7.24 -11.50
C ARG A 26 24.27 7.23 -10.27
N HIS A 27 24.49 6.32 -9.32
CA HIS A 27 23.72 6.28 -8.06
C HIS A 27 23.97 7.51 -7.19
N GLN A 28 25.23 7.95 -7.08
CA GLN A 28 25.61 9.14 -6.33
C GLN A 28 24.98 10.41 -6.92
N ALA A 29 24.98 10.57 -8.26
CA ALA A 29 24.34 11.70 -8.92
C ALA A 29 22.82 11.72 -8.68
N ARG A 30 22.15 10.56 -8.83
CA ARG A 30 20.72 10.42 -8.52
C ARG A 30 20.39 10.75 -7.08
N ALA A 31 21.18 10.24 -6.13
CA ALA A 31 20.98 10.52 -4.71
C ALA A 31 21.15 12.01 -4.38
N ARG A 32 22.14 12.69 -4.97
CA ARG A 32 22.34 14.14 -4.81
C ARG A 32 21.20 14.97 -5.37
N GLN A 33 20.58 14.51 -6.45
CA GLN A 33 19.38 15.12 -7.03
C GLN A 33 18.11 14.83 -6.23
N GLY A 34 18.20 14.10 -5.11
CA GLY A 34 17.05 13.69 -4.32
C GLY A 34 16.15 12.69 -5.05
N ALA A 35 16.68 11.96 -6.04
CA ALA A 35 15.89 11.02 -6.81
C ALA A 35 15.29 9.95 -5.88
N GLN A 36 13.97 9.89 -5.84
CA GLN A 36 13.24 8.97 -4.99
C GLN A 36 13.45 7.54 -5.49
N ALA A 37 13.54 6.59 -4.56
CA ALA A 37 13.52 5.17 -4.90
C ALA A 37 12.26 4.86 -5.72
N ARG A 38 12.36 3.90 -6.64
CA ARG A 38 11.21 3.51 -7.47
C ARG A 38 10.07 3.09 -6.54
N GLY A 39 8.98 3.85 -6.58
CA GLY A 39 7.81 3.61 -5.74
C GLY A 39 7.08 2.32 -6.12
N PRO A 40 6.04 1.95 -5.35
CA PRO A 40 5.13 0.88 -5.72
C PRO A 40 4.56 1.13 -7.12
N TRP A 41 4.39 0.07 -7.91
CA TRP A 41 3.69 0.19 -9.18
C TRP A 41 2.27 0.77 -8.95
N PRO A 42 1.81 1.69 -9.83
CA PRO A 42 0.51 2.30 -9.70
C PRO A 42 -0.59 1.23 -9.73
N ARG A 43 -1.66 1.47 -8.99
CA ARG A 43 -2.78 0.53 -8.83
C ARG A 43 -4.07 1.16 -9.37
N PRO A 44 -4.18 1.44 -10.69
CA PRO A 44 -5.23 2.29 -11.25
C PRO A 44 -6.65 1.78 -10.96
N ALA A 45 -6.86 0.47 -10.99
CA ALA A 45 -8.15 -0.13 -10.65
C ALA A 45 -8.56 0.07 -9.17
N ARG A 46 -7.59 0.23 -8.26
CA ARG A 46 -7.85 0.56 -6.85
C ARG A 46 -8.14 2.04 -6.71
N GLU A 47 -7.31 2.89 -7.32
CA GLU A 47 -7.49 4.35 -7.26
C GLU A 47 -8.84 4.78 -7.82
N GLY A 48 -9.26 4.23 -8.97
CA GLY A 48 -10.53 4.60 -9.61
C GLY A 48 -11.81 4.20 -8.84
N VAL A 49 -11.72 3.36 -7.81
CA VAL A 49 -12.87 2.99 -6.96
C VAL A 49 -12.68 3.40 -5.50
N ARG A 50 -11.53 3.99 -5.16
CA ARG A 50 -11.12 4.27 -3.79
C ARG A 50 -12.14 5.12 -3.05
N GLU A 51 -12.46 6.27 -3.61
CA GLU A 51 -13.34 7.23 -2.96
C GLU A 51 -14.75 6.65 -2.76
N THR A 52 -15.30 6.00 -3.78
CA THR A 52 -16.63 5.36 -3.69
C THR A 52 -16.65 4.22 -2.67
N ALA A 53 -15.63 3.37 -2.65
CA ALA A 53 -15.54 2.27 -1.69
C ALA A 53 -15.39 2.78 -0.26
N ARG A 54 -14.56 3.80 -0.05
CA ARG A 54 -14.36 4.47 1.24
C ARG A 54 -15.66 5.12 1.72
N ARG A 55 -16.36 5.84 0.85
CA ARG A 55 -17.67 6.46 1.15
C ARG A 55 -18.67 5.42 1.65
N HIS A 56 -18.85 4.31 0.94
CA HIS A 56 -19.78 3.25 1.35
C HIS A 56 -19.38 2.55 2.64
N ALA A 57 -18.07 2.31 2.83
CA ALA A 57 -17.56 1.68 4.05
C ALA A 57 -17.74 2.59 5.28
N LEU A 58 -17.50 3.89 5.16
CA LEU A 58 -17.66 4.85 6.25
C LEU A 58 -19.13 5.14 6.55
N ALA A 59 -19.98 5.24 5.52
CA ALA A 59 -21.43 5.39 5.71
C ALA A 59 -22.06 4.18 6.41
N HIS A 60 -21.48 3.00 6.23
CA HIS A 60 -21.98 1.75 6.80
C HIS A 60 -20.87 0.90 7.40
N PRO A 61 -20.37 1.26 8.61
CA PRO A 61 -19.21 0.59 9.22
C PRO A 61 -19.38 -0.91 9.44
N THR A 62 -20.62 -1.38 9.61
CA THR A 62 -20.95 -2.80 9.83
C THR A 62 -20.97 -3.63 8.56
N TRP A 63 -20.78 -3.02 7.38
CA TRP A 63 -20.80 -3.72 6.10
C TRP A 63 -19.44 -4.36 5.80
N GLY A 64 -19.47 -5.64 5.42
CA GLY A 64 -18.28 -6.30 4.88
C GLY A 64 -17.99 -5.91 3.44
N HIS A 65 -16.75 -6.18 2.99
CA HIS A 65 -16.26 -5.85 1.64
C HIS A 65 -17.17 -6.31 0.48
N ARG A 66 -17.92 -7.41 0.65
CA ARG A 66 -18.85 -7.92 -0.38
C ARG A 66 -19.99 -6.94 -0.64
N LYS A 67 -20.52 -6.31 0.42
CA LYS A 67 -21.65 -5.37 0.31
C LYS A 67 -21.19 -4.02 -0.23
N VAL A 68 -20.04 -3.54 0.27
CA VAL A 68 -19.36 -2.35 -0.30
C VAL A 68 -19.08 -2.55 -1.78
N TRP A 69 -18.57 -3.72 -2.19
CA TRP A 69 -18.37 -4.05 -3.60
C TRP A 69 -19.66 -4.00 -4.42
N ALA A 70 -20.76 -4.55 -3.90
CA ALA A 70 -22.05 -4.52 -4.60
C ALA A 70 -22.51 -3.08 -4.82
N MET A 71 -22.32 -2.20 -3.83
CA MET A 71 -22.66 -0.78 -3.95
C MET A 71 -21.75 -0.02 -4.92
N CYS A 72 -20.44 -0.28 -4.91
CA CYS A 72 -19.54 0.28 -5.94
C CYS A 72 -19.95 -0.14 -7.34
N ARG A 73 -20.41 -1.39 -7.52
CA ARG A 73 -20.91 -1.88 -8.81
C ARG A 73 -22.22 -1.20 -9.21
N TRP A 74 -23.13 -1.00 -8.26
CA TRP A 74 -24.37 -0.26 -8.46
C TRP A 74 -24.09 1.19 -8.91
N ASP A 75 -23.10 1.83 -8.31
CA ASP A 75 -22.61 3.16 -8.69
C ASP A 75 -21.84 3.19 -10.04
N GLY A 76 -21.77 2.06 -10.75
CA GLY A 76 -21.18 1.96 -12.09
C GLY A 76 -19.71 1.51 -12.15
N HIS A 77 -19.05 1.26 -11.01
CA HIS A 77 -17.65 0.82 -11.01
C HIS A 77 -17.51 -0.66 -11.38
N ARG A 78 -16.79 -0.95 -12.47
CA ARG A 78 -16.46 -2.33 -12.89
C ARG A 78 -15.16 -2.81 -12.24
N VAL A 79 -15.24 -3.19 -10.97
CA VAL A 79 -14.10 -3.75 -10.23
C VAL A 79 -14.39 -5.15 -9.66
N SER A 80 -13.33 -5.92 -9.44
CA SER A 80 -13.44 -7.24 -8.79
C SER A 80 -13.70 -7.08 -7.29
N ARG A 81 -14.35 -8.07 -6.68
CA ARG A 81 -14.50 -8.18 -5.21
C ARG A 81 -13.16 -8.11 -4.48
N ALA A 82 -12.13 -8.75 -5.05
CA ALA A 82 -10.79 -8.78 -4.47
C ALA A 82 -10.11 -7.41 -4.50
N THR A 83 -10.43 -6.55 -5.47
CA THR A 83 -9.95 -5.17 -5.52
C THR A 83 -10.46 -4.39 -4.32
N VAL A 84 -11.78 -4.46 -4.06
CA VAL A 84 -12.42 -3.79 -2.92
C VAL A 84 -11.91 -4.35 -1.59
N LEU A 85 -11.77 -5.67 -1.46
CA LEU A 85 -11.19 -6.28 -0.25
C LEU A 85 -9.78 -5.74 0.05
N ARG A 86 -8.90 -5.70 -0.95
CA ARG A 86 -7.52 -5.20 -0.78
C ARG A 86 -7.51 -3.72 -0.46
N LEU A 87 -8.39 -2.94 -1.08
CA LEU A 87 -8.51 -1.50 -0.82
C LEU A 87 -8.94 -1.22 0.61
N LEU A 88 -10.00 -1.87 1.09
CA LEU A 88 -10.46 -1.72 2.47
C LEU A 88 -9.41 -2.20 3.47
N ARG A 89 -8.59 -3.21 3.12
CA ARG A 89 -7.44 -3.61 3.93
C ARG A 89 -6.37 -2.53 3.98
N ASP A 90 -6.00 -1.98 2.82
CA ASP A 90 -5.00 -0.91 2.71
C ASP A 90 -5.44 0.35 3.51
N GLU A 91 -6.75 0.58 3.65
CA GLU A 91 -7.32 1.72 4.41
C GLU A 91 -7.73 1.39 5.87
N GLY A 92 -7.54 0.15 6.33
CA GLY A 92 -7.92 -0.25 7.70
C GLY A 92 -9.44 -0.27 7.96
N LEU A 93 -10.26 -0.36 6.90
CA LEU A 93 -11.73 -0.34 6.96
C LEU A 93 -12.36 -1.74 6.96
N LEU A 94 -11.56 -2.78 7.17
CA LEU A 94 -12.10 -4.12 7.37
C LEU A 94 -12.56 -4.28 8.81
N LEU A 95 -13.76 -4.83 8.97
CA LEU A 95 -14.23 -5.31 10.26
C LEU A 95 -13.22 -6.28 10.85
N GLU A 96 -12.85 -6.07 12.12
CA GLU A 96 -12.06 -7.04 12.87
C GLU A 96 -12.75 -8.41 12.85
N ALA A 97 -11.96 -9.48 12.76
CA ALA A 97 -12.47 -10.85 12.71
C ALA A 97 -13.37 -11.19 13.92
N ASN A 98 -13.19 -10.48 15.03
CA ASN A 98 -13.97 -10.61 16.26
C ASN A 98 -15.42 -10.12 16.11
N TYR A 99 -15.73 -9.23 15.18
CA TYR A 99 -17.10 -8.71 14.98
C TYR A 99 -18.10 -9.83 14.64
N GLN A 100 -17.68 -10.81 13.83
CA GLN A 100 -18.55 -11.95 13.52
C GLN A 100 -18.73 -12.88 14.72
N ARG A 101 -17.69 -13.01 15.57
CA ARG A 101 -17.74 -13.80 16.82
C ARG A 101 -18.67 -13.13 17.83
N GLU A 102 -18.53 -11.83 18.04
CA GLU A 102 -19.39 -11.02 18.92
C GLU A 102 -20.84 -11.02 18.45
N ARG A 103 -21.09 -10.87 17.15
CA ARG A 103 -22.43 -10.96 16.58
C ARG A 103 -23.08 -12.34 16.81
N ARG A 104 -22.31 -13.43 16.68
CA ARG A 104 -22.80 -14.79 16.99
C ARG A 104 -23.09 -14.96 18.48
N GLN A 105 -22.23 -14.43 19.35
CA GLN A 105 -22.44 -14.46 20.80
C GLN A 105 -23.68 -13.65 21.22
N LEU A 106 -23.91 -12.48 20.63
CA LEU A 106 -25.10 -11.66 20.88
C LEU A 106 -26.38 -12.33 20.37
N ALA A 107 -26.32 -12.99 19.21
CA ALA A 107 -27.46 -13.75 18.68
C ALA A 107 -27.78 -15.00 19.53
N ALA A 108 -26.76 -15.65 20.10
CA ALA A 108 -26.93 -16.80 21.01
C ALA A 108 -27.46 -16.41 22.41
N ARG A 109 -27.47 -15.11 22.74
CA ARG A 109 -28.02 -14.58 23.99
C ARG A 109 -29.48 -14.09 23.86
N ARG A 110 -30.11 -14.28 22.70
CA ARG A 110 -31.54 -14.04 22.45
C ARG A 110 -32.27 -15.36 22.34
#